data_AF-A0A538HFR9-F1
#
_entry.id   AF-A0A538HFR9-F1
#
_cell.length_a   1.000
_cell.length_b   1.000
_cell.length_c   1.000
_cell.angle_alpha   90.00
_cell.angle_beta   90.00
_cell.angle_gamma   90.00
#
_symmetry.space_group_name_H-M   'P 1'
#
loop_
_entity.id
_entity.type
_entity.pdbx_description
1 polymer ?
#
loop_
_entity_poly.entity_id
_entity_poly.type
_entity_poly.pdbx_seq_one_letter_code
_entity_poly.pdbx_strand_id
1 'polypeptide(L)'
;MSEKRRKFDQDFKDGAVRIVLESGRPVAEIARELDVHEGTLGNWVNKVRAAQQPGALSESERDELNRLRKENAELRMQRDVLKRSVVLWVDEATGRKP
;
A
#
# COMPACT_ATOMS: atom_id res chain seq x y z
N MET A 1 22.43 -29.40 -9.35
CA MET A 1 23.40 -28.63 -10.16
C MET A 1 23.08 -27.16 -9.97
N SER A 2 23.99 -26.35 -9.42
CA SER A 2 23.72 -24.92 -9.22
C SER A 2 23.88 -24.20 -10.57
N GLU A 3 22.76 -23.85 -11.20
CA GLU A 3 22.75 -23.14 -12.46
C GLU A 3 23.32 -21.73 -12.24
N LYS A 4 24.33 -21.36 -13.02
CA LYS A 4 25.01 -20.07 -12.94
C LYS A 4 23.99 -18.98 -13.29
N ARG A 5 23.56 -18.19 -12.30
CA ARG A 5 22.56 -17.12 -12.50
C ARG A 5 23.02 -16.18 -13.61
N ARG A 6 22.33 -16.20 -14.76
CA ARG A 6 22.49 -15.20 -15.82
C ARG A 6 22.18 -13.82 -15.21
N LYS A 7 23.08 -12.86 -15.43
CA LYS A 7 22.84 -11.45 -15.07
C LYS A 7 22.26 -10.76 -16.28
N PHE A 8 21.07 -10.20 -16.12
CA PHE A 8 20.45 -9.32 -17.10
C PHE A 8 20.67 -7.87 -16.67
N ASP A 9 20.99 -7.01 -17.62
CA ASP A 9 21.02 -5.56 -17.40
C ASP A 9 19.60 -5.02 -17.10
N GLN A 10 19.53 -3.76 -16.66
CA GLN A 10 18.28 -3.16 -16.23
C GLN A 10 17.37 -2.82 -17.43
N ASP A 11 17.94 -2.33 -18.52
CA ASP A 11 17.20 -1.93 -19.72
C ASP A 11 16.49 -3.12 -20.36
N PHE A 12 17.14 -4.29 -20.40
CA PHE A 12 16.58 -5.55 -20.87
C PHE A 12 15.40 -6.00 -20.01
N LYS A 13 15.53 -5.92 -18.67
CA LYS A 13 14.42 -6.28 -17.77
C LYS A 13 13.22 -5.37 -17.98
N ASP A 14 13.45 -4.07 -18.09
CA ASP A 14 12.40 -3.08 -18.24
C ASP A 14 11.71 -3.22 -19.62
N GLY A 15 12.48 -3.50 -20.67
CA GLY A 15 11.96 -3.84 -21.99
C GLY A 15 11.11 -5.12 -21.98
N ALA A 16 11.62 -6.20 -21.38
CA ALA A 16 10.90 -7.48 -21.29
C ALA A 16 9.58 -7.35 -20.51
N VAL A 17 9.59 -6.63 -19.39
CA VAL A 17 8.36 -6.37 -18.62
C VAL A 17 7.38 -5.51 -19.41
N ARG A 18 7.86 -4.50 -20.14
CA ARG A 18 7.02 -3.64 -20.97
C ARG A 18 6.28 -4.42 -22.05
N ILE A 19 6.98 -5.32 -22.75
CA ILE A 19 6.37 -6.20 -23.77
C ILE A 19 5.23 -7.02 -23.15
N VAL A 20 5.42 -7.59 -21.96
CA VAL A 20 4.36 -8.35 -21.27
C VAL A 20 3.16 -7.47 -20.93
N LEU A 21 3.40 -6.27 -20.40
CA LEU A 21 2.33 -5.37 -19.97
C LEU A 21 1.54 -4.77 -21.14
N GLU A 22 2.19 -4.46 -22.25
CA GLU A 22 1.58 -3.81 -23.41
C GLU A 22 0.94 -4.80 -24.39
N SER A 23 1.53 -5.98 -24.58
CA SER A 23 1.03 -6.96 -25.56
C SER A 23 -0.13 -7.81 -25.05
N GLY A 24 -0.32 -7.91 -23.72
CA GLY A 24 -1.31 -8.80 -23.11
C GLY A 24 -1.05 -10.30 -23.31
N ARG A 25 0.10 -10.67 -23.93
CA ARG A 25 0.46 -12.06 -24.20
C ARG A 25 0.90 -12.79 -22.92
N PRO A 26 0.77 -14.13 -22.86
CA PRO A 26 1.23 -14.91 -21.71
C PRO A 26 2.73 -14.73 -21.44
N VAL A 27 3.09 -14.62 -20.16
CA VAL A 27 4.50 -14.51 -19.71
C VAL A 27 5.35 -15.66 -20.27
N ALA A 28 4.81 -16.87 -20.28
CA ALA A 28 5.48 -18.07 -20.79
C ALA A 28 5.87 -17.97 -22.28
N GLU A 29 5.07 -17.26 -23.08
CA GLU A 29 5.31 -17.08 -24.51
C GLU A 29 6.46 -16.09 -24.74
N ILE A 30 6.38 -14.93 -24.09
CA ILE A 30 7.42 -13.89 -24.19
C ILE A 30 8.74 -14.37 -23.57
N ALA A 31 8.70 -15.13 -22.47
CA ALA A 31 9.87 -15.71 -21.84
C ALA A 31 10.64 -16.63 -22.81
N ARG A 32 9.91 -17.46 -23.58
CA ARG A 32 10.50 -18.33 -24.60
C ARG A 32 11.12 -17.54 -25.75
N GLU A 33 10.48 -16.46 -26.20
CA GLU A 33 11.02 -15.60 -27.27
C GLU A 33 12.29 -14.86 -26.85
N LEU A 34 12.38 -14.45 -25.59
CA LEU A 34 13.51 -13.70 -25.05
C LEU A 34 14.65 -14.60 -24.51
N ASP A 35 14.52 -15.94 -24.60
CA ASP A 35 15.42 -16.91 -23.96
C ASP A 35 15.63 -16.64 -22.44
N VAL A 36 14.53 -16.29 -21.76
CA VAL A 36 14.49 -16.04 -20.32
C VAL A 36 13.66 -17.12 -19.66
N HIS A 37 14.11 -17.60 -18.50
CA HIS A 37 13.31 -18.54 -17.71
C HIS A 37 11.98 -17.88 -17.29
N GLU A 38 10.85 -18.54 -17.55
CA GLU A 38 9.49 -18.01 -17.31
C GLU A 38 9.32 -17.43 -15.89
N GLY A 39 9.69 -18.19 -14.85
CA GLY A 39 9.62 -17.73 -13.47
C GLY A 39 10.44 -16.46 -13.19
N THR A 40 11.54 -16.23 -13.93
CA THR A 40 12.34 -15.01 -13.79
C THR A 40 11.60 -13.80 -14.37
N LEU A 41 11.07 -13.93 -15.58
CA LEU A 41 10.28 -12.86 -16.21
C LEU A 41 8.99 -12.58 -15.41
N GLY A 42 8.31 -13.63 -14.94
CA GLY A 42 7.14 -13.52 -14.08
C GLY A 42 7.43 -12.74 -12.79
N ASN A 43 8.57 -12.98 -12.14
CA ASN A 43 8.98 -12.23 -10.95
C ASN A 43 9.19 -10.74 -11.24
N TRP A 44 9.79 -10.38 -12.39
CA TRP A 44 9.97 -8.98 -12.77
C TRP A 44 8.63 -8.28 -13.03
N VAL A 45 7.73 -8.95 -13.76
CA VAL A 45 6.38 -8.42 -14.07
C VAL A 45 5.58 -8.24 -12.78
N ASN A 46 5.61 -9.21 -11.86
CA ASN A 46 4.91 -9.12 -10.58
C ASN A 46 5.44 -7.98 -9.72
N LYS A 47 6.77 -7.76 -9.69
CA LYS A 47 7.37 -6.63 -8.97
C LYS A 47 6.88 -5.29 -9.51
N VAL A 48 6.80 -5.14 -10.83
CA VAL A 48 6.30 -3.91 -11.47
C VAL A 48 4.80 -3.74 -11.24
N ARG A 49 4.00 -4.81 -11.34
CA ARG A 49 2.56 -4.76 -11.03
C ARG A 49 2.30 -4.37 -9.57
N ALA A 50 3.07 -4.92 -8.64
CA ALA A 50 2.99 -4.55 -7.21
C ALA A 50 3.38 -3.08 -6.98
N ALA A 51 4.41 -2.57 -7.67
CA ALA A 51 4.80 -1.17 -7.61
C ALA A 51 3.76 -0.22 -8.26
N GLN A 52 3.06 -0.66 -9.30
CA GLN A 52 1.98 0.08 -9.97
C GLN A 52 0.64 0.01 -9.22
N GLN A 53 0.52 -0.79 -8.17
CA GLN A 53 -0.61 -0.77 -7.23
C GLN A 53 -0.20 -0.20 -5.86
N PRO A 54 0.19 1.09 -5.76
CA PRO A 54 0.43 1.75 -4.49
C PRO A 54 -0.92 2.04 -3.82
N GLY A 55 -1.58 1.03 -3.27
CA GLY A 55 -2.92 1.20 -2.70
C GLY A 55 -3.75 -0.06 -2.49
N ALA A 56 -3.26 -1.24 -2.89
CA ALA A 56 -3.77 -2.48 -2.31
C ALA A 56 -3.22 -2.57 -0.89
N LEU A 57 -3.84 -1.83 0.04
CA LEU A 57 -3.59 -1.97 1.48
C LEU A 57 -3.56 -3.47 1.74
N SER A 58 -2.44 -3.98 2.25
CA SER A 58 -2.44 -5.35 2.74
C SER A 58 -3.57 -5.48 3.77
N GLU A 59 -4.12 -6.67 3.99
CA GLU A 59 -5.20 -6.84 4.97
C GLU A 59 -4.84 -6.20 6.32
N SER A 60 -3.56 -6.25 6.72
CA SER A 60 -3.05 -5.59 7.92
C SER A 60 -3.11 -4.05 7.88
N GLU A 61 -2.91 -3.42 6.73
CA GLU A 61 -3.00 -1.95 6.61
C GLU A 61 -4.45 -1.46 6.61
N ARG A 62 -5.41 -2.27 6.10
CA ARG A 62 -6.85 -1.96 6.23
C ARG A 62 -7.33 -2.07 7.67
N ASP A 63 -6.87 -3.09 8.38
CA ASP A 63 -7.20 -3.28 9.79
C ASP A 63 -6.63 -2.15 10.67
N GLU A 64 -5.40 -1.73 10.40
CA GLU A 64 -4.79 -0.59 11.09
C GLU A 64 -5.53 0.72 10.78
N LEU A 65 -5.97 0.93 9.53
CA LEU A 65 -6.79 2.09 9.17
C LEU A 65 -8.12 2.12 9.93
N ASN A 66 -8.78 0.96 10.08
CA ASN A 66 -10.03 0.85 10.83
C ASN A 66 -9.81 1.11 12.33
N ARG A 67 -8.72 0.57 12.89
CA ARG A 67 -8.32 0.81 14.28
C ARG A 67 -8.07 2.30 14.52
N LEU A 68 -7.26 2.94 13.68
CA LEU A 68 -6.94 4.36 13.79
C LEU A 68 -8.18 5.26 13.65
N ARG A 69 -9.13 4.91 12.78
CA ARG A 69 -10.41 5.64 12.66
C ARG A 69 -11.24 5.53 13.94
N LYS A 70 -11.31 4.35 14.55
CA LYS A 70 -12.02 4.14 15.81
C LYS A 70 -11.38 4.92 16.95
N GLU A 71 -10.05 4.89 17.04
CA GLU A 71 -9.30 5.66 18.05
C GLU A 71 -9.48 7.16 17.86
N ASN A 72 -9.45 7.66 16.62
CA ASN A 72 -9.69 9.08 16.35
C ASN A 72 -11.10 9.52 16.77
N ALA A 73 -12.12 8.68 16.51
CA ALA A 73 -13.49 8.96 16.93
C ALA A 73 -13.61 9.05 18.46
N GLU A 74 -13.00 8.11 19.18
CA GLU A 74 -12.95 8.09 20.64
C GLU A 74 -12.26 9.34 21.20
N LEU A 75 -11.07 9.67 20.68
CA LEU A 75 -10.32 10.85 21.09
C LEU A 75 -11.09 12.15 20.84
N ARG A 76 -11.82 12.24 19.72
CA ARG A 76 -12.68 13.40 19.43
C ARG A 76 -13.81 13.51 20.47
N MET A 77 -14.45 12.40 20.81
CA MET A 77 -15.50 12.38 21.82
C MET A 77 -14.98 12.82 23.19
N GLN A 78 -13.86 12.25 23.64
CA GLN A 78 -13.23 12.62 24.92
C GLN A 78 -12.86 14.10 24.96
N ARG A 79 -12.25 14.61 23.88
CA ARG A 79 -11.91 16.03 23.75
C ARG A 79 -13.14 16.93 23.79
N ASP A 80 -14.25 16.52 23.20
CA ASP A 80 -15.49 17.31 23.24
C ASP A 80 -16.16 17.28 24.61
N VAL A 81 -16.11 16.14 25.33
CA VAL A 81 -16.54 16.06 26.73
C VAL A 81 -15.71 17.00 27.60
N LEU A 82 -14.37 16.92 27.50
CA LEU A 82 -13.47 17.79 28.26
C LEU A 82 -13.75 19.27 27.99
N LYS A 83 -13.94 19.66 26.71
CA LYS A 83 -14.30 21.04 26.35
C LYS A 83 -15.58 21.49 27.03
N ARG A 84 -16.63 20.67 27.03
CA ARG A 84 -17.90 20.99 27.71
C ARG A 84 -17.73 21.11 29.22
N SER A 85 -16.98 20.20 29.84
CA SER A 85 -16.69 20.26 31.28
C SER A 85 -15.93 21.53 31.65
N VAL A 86 -14.95 21.94 30.85
CA VAL A 86 -14.21 23.19 31.07
C VAL A 86 -15.13 24.41 30.96
N VAL A 87 -16.02 24.45 29.97
CA VAL A 87 -16.99 25.55 29.83
C VAL A 87 -17.88 25.65 31.08
N LEU A 88 -18.45 24.53 31.53
CA LEU A 88 -19.30 24.50 32.72
C LEU A 88 -18.55 24.96 33.98
N TRP A 89 -17.30 24.51 34.14
CA TRP A 89 -16.46 24.92 35.27
C TRP A 89 -16.14 26.42 35.24
N VAL A 90 -15.85 26.98 34.06
CA VAL A 90 -15.61 28.43 33.91
C VAL A 90 -16.87 29.23 34.21
N ASP A 91 -18.04 28.81 33.72
CA ASP A 91 -19.31 29.49 33.99
C ASP A 91 -19.65 29.48 35.49
N GLU A 92 -19.42 28.35 36.17
CA GLU A 92 -19.57 28.24 37.63
C GLU A 92 -18.59 29.16 38.37
N ALA A 93 -17.31 29.16 38.00
CA ALA A 93 -16.27 29.96 38.65
C ALA A 93 -16.44 31.47 38.41
N THR A 94 -17.02 31.87 37.28
CA THR A 94 -17.24 33.28 36.93
C THR A 94 -18.62 33.80 37.39
N GLY A 95 -19.42 32.98 38.08
CA GLY A 95 -20.70 33.38 38.64
C GLY A 95 -21.78 33.69 37.60
N ARG A 96 -21.58 33.25 36.34
CA ARG A 96 -22.56 33.40 35.28
C ARG A 96 -23.63 32.30 35.46
N LYS A 97 -24.59 32.54 36.34
CA LYS A 97 -25.85 31.78 36.32
C LYS A 97 -26.69 32.26 35.11
N PRO A 98 -27.51 31.37 34.52
CA PRO A 98 -28.36 31.71 33.37
C PRO A 98 -29.28 32.89 33.65
#